data_AF-A0AA39E262-F1
#
_entry.id   AF-A0AA39E262-F1
#
_cell.length_a   1.000
_cell.length_b   1.000
_cell.length_c   1.000
_cell.angle_alpha   90.00
_cell.angle_beta   90.00
_cell.angle_gamma   90.00
#
_symmetry.space_group_name_H-M   'P 1'
#
loop_
_entity.id
_entity.type
_entity.pdbx_description
1 polymer ?
#
loop_
_entity_poly.entity_id
_entity_poly.type
_entity_poly.pdbx_seq_one_letter_code
_entity_poly.pdbx_strand_id
1 'polypeptide(L)'
;MPDNILYDEEGHYWIALATGTKGLWDLALKYPSIRKVMAILERYIGRPHIEKNGGILAVDLEGKPGAHYYDPELSMVSSGIKVGKHLYCGSFVKPYIIRLDLDQHAARTIT
;
A
#
# COMPACT_ATOMS: atom_id res chain seq x y z
N MET A 1 6.22 -3.91 -5.49
CA MET A 1 6.08 -5.05 -4.56
C MET A 1 6.17 -4.52 -3.15
N PRO A 2 5.27 -4.95 -2.30
CA PRO A 2 5.70 -5.72 -1.14
C PRO A 2 5.09 -7.12 -1.17
N ASP A 3 5.86 -8.07 -0.65
CA ASP A 3 5.52 -9.45 -0.32
C ASP A 3 5.06 -9.57 1.14
N ASN A 4 4.73 -8.43 1.77
CA ASN A 4 4.42 -8.37 3.19
C ASN A 4 2.95 -8.71 3.45
N ILE A 5 2.69 -10.02 3.51
CA ILE A 5 1.43 -10.62 3.92
C ILE A 5 1.61 -11.13 5.35
N LEU A 6 0.91 -10.54 6.30
CA LEU A 6 0.97 -10.92 7.71
C LEU A 6 -0.39 -11.35 8.24
N TYR A 7 -0.44 -12.57 8.77
CA TYR A 7 -1.62 -13.07 9.47
C TYR A 7 -1.71 -12.44 10.87
N ASP A 8 -2.90 -11.99 11.28
CA ASP A 8 -3.11 -11.36 12.59
C ASP A 8 -3.57 -12.31 13.70
N GLU A 9 -3.61 -13.62 13.44
CA GLU A 9 -4.13 -14.63 14.39
C GLU A 9 -5.63 -14.49 14.71
N GLU A 10 -6.32 -13.51 14.11
CA GLU A 10 -7.72 -13.17 14.33
C GLU A 10 -8.56 -13.28 13.04
N GLY A 11 -8.04 -14.00 12.03
CA GLY A 11 -8.77 -14.30 10.79
C GLY A 11 -8.53 -13.34 9.63
N HIS A 12 -7.56 -12.43 9.71
CA HIS A 12 -7.21 -11.53 8.62
C HIS A 12 -5.74 -11.59 8.23
N TYR A 13 -5.49 -11.47 6.93
CA TYR A 13 -4.20 -11.17 6.36
C TYR A 13 -4.09 -9.67 6.08
N TRP A 14 -3.02 -9.06 6.56
CA TRP A 14 -2.68 -7.66 6.34
C TRP A 14 -1.63 -7.57 5.25
N ILE A 15 -1.99 -6.92 4.15
CA ILE A 15 -1.16 -6.79 2.95
C ILE A 15 -0.78 -5.33 2.79
N ALA A 16 0.52 -5.04 2.87
CA ALA A 16 1.00 -3.69 2.57
C ALA A 16 0.84 -3.38 1.08
N LEU A 17 0.42 -2.16 0.75
CA LEU A 17 0.33 -1.66 -0.63
C LEU A 17 1.18 -0.41 -0.74
N ALA A 18 2.29 -0.51 -1.46
CA ALA A 18 3.22 0.61 -1.68
C ALA A 18 2.55 1.78 -2.44
N THR A 19 1.56 1.48 -3.26
CA THR A 19 0.77 2.47 -4.00
C THR A 19 -0.60 1.87 -4.27
N GLY A 20 -1.59 2.73 -4.51
CA GLY A 20 -2.91 2.31 -4.93
C GLY A 20 -2.88 1.55 -6.25
N THR A 21 -3.91 0.72 -6.45
CA THR A 21 -4.05 -0.21 -7.59
C THR A 21 -4.54 0.44 -8.87
N LYS A 22 -4.74 1.77 -8.91
CA LYS A 22 -5.27 2.49 -10.08
C LYS A 22 -4.35 3.64 -10.48
N GLY A 23 -4.09 3.77 -11.79
CA GLY A 23 -3.48 4.97 -12.38
C GLY A 23 -2.27 4.69 -13.28
N LEU A 24 -1.23 5.53 -13.17
CA LEU A 24 -0.06 5.45 -14.06
C LEU A 24 0.66 4.09 -13.99
N TRP A 25 0.60 3.41 -12.84
CA TRP A 25 1.13 2.06 -12.66
C TRP A 25 0.42 1.01 -13.50
N ASP A 26 -0.91 1.11 -13.70
CA ASP A 26 -1.64 0.19 -14.59
C ASP A 26 -1.18 0.35 -16.04
N LEU A 27 -0.98 1.61 -16.45
CA LEU A 27 -0.48 1.93 -17.77
C LEU A 27 0.96 1.43 -17.96
N ALA A 28 1.81 1.55 -16.93
CA ALA A 28 3.18 1.05 -16.96
C ALA A 28 3.28 -0.49 -16.96
N LEU A 29 2.34 -1.17 -16.31
CA LEU A 29 2.22 -2.63 -16.34
C LEU A 29 1.76 -3.09 -17.73
N LYS A 30 0.75 -2.41 -18.30
CA LYS A 30 0.16 -2.75 -19.60
C LYS A 30 1.05 -2.41 -20.80
N TYR A 31 1.75 -1.28 -20.77
CA TYR A 31 2.50 -0.75 -21.92
C TYR A 31 4.00 -0.66 -21.62
N PRO A 32 4.84 -1.50 -22.26
CA PRO A 32 6.29 -1.50 -22.05
C PRO A 32 6.98 -0.16 -22.41
N SER A 33 6.44 0.57 -23.39
CA SER A 33 6.96 1.88 -23.79
C SER A 33 6.86 2.92 -22.67
N ILE A 34 5.74 2.95 -21.94
CA ILE A 34 5.53 3.84 -20.79
C ILE A 34 6.55 3.52 -19.70
N ARG A 35 6.72 2.23 -19.37
CA ARG A 35 7.72 1.79 -18.38
C ARG A 35 9.14 2.21 -18.78
N LYS A 36 9.49 2.10 -20.07
CA LYS A 36 10.78 2.54 -20.59
C LYS A 36 10.98 4.04 -20.42
N VAL A 37 9.98 4.86 -20.73
CA VAL A 37 10.04 6.32 -20.52
C VAL A 37 10.22 6.65 -19.03
N MET A 38 9.46 6.00 -18.14
CA MET A 38 9.60 6.24 -16.69
C MET A 38 11.01 5.89 -16.19
N ALA A 39 11.61 4.78 -16.65
CA ALA A 39 12.97 4.40 -16.27
C ALA A 39 14.02 5.41 -16.76
N ILE A 40 13.82 6.00 -17.95
CA ILE A 40 14.68 7.08 -18.45
C ILE A 40 14.53 8.33 -17.57
N LEU A 41 13.29 8.74 -17.25
CA LEU A 41 13.04 9.89 -16.39
C LEU A 41 13.68 9.69 -15.00
N GLU A 42 13.53 8.51 -14.40
CA GLU A 42 14.13 8.15 -13.11
C GLU A 42 15.65 8.29 -13.13
N ARG A 43 16.30 7.91 -14.24
CA ARG A 43 17.76 8.00 -14.39
C ARG A 43 18.28 9.43 -14.54
N TYR A 44 17.56 10.30 -15.26
CA TYR A 44 18.08 11.61 -15.66
C TYR A 44 17.49 12.79 -14.90
N ILE A 45 16.26 12.66 -14.41
CA ILE A 45 15.51 13.74 -13.73
C ILE A 45 15.24 13.35 -12.27
N GLY A 46 15.24 12.05 -11.97
CA GLY A 46 14.84 11.50 -10.69
C GLY A 46 13.45 10.88 -10.76
N ARG A 47 13.10 10.09 -9.73
CA ARG A 47 11.84 9.35 -9.68
C ARG A 47 10.66 10.33 -9.52
N PRO A 48 9.73 10.43 -10.48
CA PRO A 48 8.55 11.25 -10.30
C PRO A 48 7.67 10.64 -9.19
N HIS A 49 7.14 11.48 -8.29
CA HIS A 49 6.31 11.03 -7.17
C HIS A 49 4.91 10.64 -7.66
N ILE A 50 4.79 9.42 -8.15
CA ILE A 50 3.58 8.88 -8.80
C ILE A 50 2.84 7.90 -7.88
N GLU A 51 3.51 7.41 -6.85
CA GLU A 51 2.98 6.55 -5.82
C GLU A 51 2.09 7.38 -4.89
N LYS A 52 0.82 6.99 -4.80
CA LYS A 52 -0.21 7.60 -3.96
C LYS A 52 -1.20 6.54 -3.52
N ASN A 53 -2.01 6.83 -2.52
CA ASN A 53 -3.00 5.89 -2.00
C ASN A 53 -2.37 4.56 -1.56
N GLY A 54 -1.13 4.61 -1.07
CA GLY A 54 -0.51 3.51 -0.35
C GLY A 54 -1.24 3.28 0.97
N GLY A 55 -1.11 2.07 1.51
CA GLY A 55 -1.91 1.69 2.66
C GLY A 55 -1.75 0.22 3.01
N ILE A 56 -2.67 -0.27 3.84
CA ILE A 56 -2.76 -1.68 4.20
C ILE A 56 -4.15 -2.20 3.84
N LEU A 57 -4.16 -3.33 3.13
CA LEU A 57 -5.34 -4.07 2.75
C LEU A 57 -5.54 -5.23 3.73
N ALA A 58 -6.70 -5.27 4.38
CA ALA A 58 -7.14 -6.43 5.15
C ALA A 58 -7.90 -7.39 4.23
N VAL A 59 -7.50 -8.66 4.26
CA VAL A 59 -8.06 -9.74 3.45
C VAL A 59 -8.49 -10.87 4.39
N ASP A 60 -9.66 -11.44 4.17
CA ASP A 60 -10.13 -12.58 4.97
C ASP A 60 -9.41 -13.90 4.61
N LEU A 61 -9.73 -14.97 5.33
CA LEU A 61 -9.16 -16.30 5.09
C LEU A 61 -9.53 -16.92 3.74
N GLU A 62 -10.57 -16.41 3.07
CA GLU A 62 -11.00 -16.84 1.74
C GLU A 62 -10.29 -16.06 0.63
N GLY A 63 -9.44 -15.09 0.99
CA GLY A 63 -8.73 -14.23 0.06
C GLY A 63 -9.56 -13.04 -0.44
N LYS A 64 -10.73 -12.75 0.17
CA LYS A 64 -11.56 -11.61 -0.22
C LYS A 64 -11.12 -10.35 0.52
N PRO A 65 -10.96 -9.22 -0.18
CA PRO A 65 -10.60 -7.96 0.46
C PRO A 65 -11.77 -7.42 1.29
N GLY A 66 -11.56 -7.20 2.58
CA GLY A 66 -12.58 -6.69 3.50
C GLY A 66 -12.48 -5.17 3.74
N ALA A 67 -11.25 -4.65 3.84
CA ALA A 67 -11.02 -3.27 4.27
C ALA A 67 -9.71 -2.72 3.70
N HIS A 68 -9.71 -1.47 3.22
CA HIS A 68 -8.48 -0.79 2.81
C HIS A 68 -8.25 0.47 3.63
N TYR A 69 -7.17 0.45 4.41
CA TYR A 69 -6.68 1.58 5.18
C TYR A 69 -5.64 2.33 4.36
N TYR A 70 -6.05 3.41 3.70
CA TYR A 70 -5.17 4.20 2.84
C TYR A 70 -5.38 5.70 3.05
N ASP A 71 -4.36 6.46 2.67
CA ASP A 71 -4.40 7.90 2.61
C ASP A 71 -3.84 8.37 1.25
N PRO A 72 -4.46 9.35 0.57
CA PRO A 72 -3.96 9.86 -0.72
C PRO A 72 -2.53 10.38 -0.70
N GLU A 73 -2.07 10.91 0.44
CA GLU A 73 -0.70 11.39 0.65
C GLU A 73 0.25 10.29 1.12
N LEU A 74 -0.29 9.14 1.52
CA LEU A 74 0.51 7.99 1.90
C LEU A 74 0.99 7.24 0.64
N SER A 75 2.28 6.97 0.60
CA SER A 75 2.94 6.25 -0.49
C SER A 75 4.10 5.43 0.05
N MET A 76 4.53 4.46 -0.75
CA MET A 76 5.66 3.58 -0.47
C MET A 76 5.57 2.87 0.89
N VAL A 77 4.35 2.43 1.26
CA VAL A 77 4.13 1.56 2.42
C VAL A 77 4.77 0.20 2.15
N SER A 78 5.63 -0.25 3.07
CA SER A 78 6.47 -1.43 2.90
C SER A 78 5.99 -2.62 3.74
N SER A 79 5.34 -2.35 4.87
CA SER A 79 4.91 -3.35 5.83
C SER A 79 3.67 -2.91 6.60
N GLY A 80 2.91 -3.87 7.12
CA GLY A 80 1.76 -3.62 7.97
C GLY A 80 1.54 -4.77 8.94
N ILE A 81 1.46 -4.49 10.24
CA ILE A 81 1.13 -5.49 11.25
C ILE A 81 0.10 -4.93 12.23
N LYS A 82 -0.93 -5.72 12.52
CA LYS A 82 -1.90 -5.41 13.56
C LYS A 82 -1.38 -5.95 14.91
N VAL A 83 -1.45 -5.10 15.94
CA VAL A 83 -1.15 -5.45 17.32
C VAL A 83 -2.24 -4.87 18.21
N GLY A 84 -3.12 -5.73 18.71
CA GLY A 84 -4.35 -5.32 19.39
C GLY A 84 -5.19 -4.42 18.47
N LYS A 85 -5.62 -3.27 18.99
CA LYS A 85 -6.43 -2.30 18.24
C LYS A 85 -5.65 -1.36 17.31
N HIS A 86 -4.33 -1.54 17.18
CA HIS A 86 -3.49 -0.66 16.37
C HIS A 86 -2.93 -1.38 15.16
N LEU A 87 -2.87 -0.66 14.05
CA LEU A 87 -2.15 -1.06 12.86
C LEU A 87 -0.86 -0.25 12.74
N TYR A 88 0.26 -0.97 12.62
CA TYR A 88 1.59 -0.38 12.46
C TYR A 88 2.07 -0.56 11.04
N CYS A 89 2.40 0.53 10.37
CA CYS A 89 2.81 0.52 8.96
C CYS A 89 4.24 1.05 8.81
N GLY A 90 5.09 0.26 8.16
CA GLY A 90 6.41 0.71 7.71
C GLY A 90 6.33 1.44 6.38
N SER A 91 7.33 2.28 6.09
CA SER A 91 7.43 3.03 4.85
C SER A 91 8.87 3.08 4.37
N PHE A 92 9.08 3.03 3.05
CA PHE A 92 10.39 3.28 2.45
C PHE A 92 10.78 4.76 2.42
N VAL A 93 9.83 5.67 2.64
CA VAL A 93 10.06 7.12 2.51
C VAL A 93 9.87 7.89 3.81
N LYS A 94 9.07 7.39 4.77
CA LYS A 94 8.93 8.02 6.08
C LYS A 94 10.00 7.51 7.04
N PRO A 95 10.66 8.37 7.84
CA PRO A 95 11.67 7.96 8.80
C PRO A 95 11.08 7.39 10.10
N TYR A 96 9.79 7.06 10.12
CA TYR A 96 9.05 6.62 11.31
C TYR A 96 8.02 5.55 10.94
N ILE A 97 7.61 4.76 11.94
CA ILE A 97 6.51 3.81 11.82
C ILE A 97 5.19 4.57 12.02
N ILE A 98 4.27 4.39 11.08
CA ILE A 98 2.93 4.96 11.17
C ILE A 98 2.10 4.08 12.09
N ARG A 99 1.35 4.69 13.01
CA ARG A 99 0.41 3.99 13.90
C ARG A 99 -1.00 4.49 13.66
N LEU A 100 -1.93 3.58 13.38
CA LEU A 100 -3.34 3.86 13.19
C LEU A 100 -4.17 3.15 14.27
N ASP A 101 -5.10 3.85 14.91
CA ASP A 101 -6.08 3.24 15.83
C ASP A 101 -7.32 2.78 15.04
N LEU A 102 -7.58 1.48 15.05
CA LEU A 102 -8.64 0.87 14.25
C LEU A 102 -10.05 1.15 14.80
N ASP A 103 -10.18 1.48 16.09
CA ASP A 103 -11.47 1.81 16.70
C ASP A 103 -11.91 3.23 16.33
N GLN A 104 -10.95 4.13 16.09
CA GLN A 104 -11.19 5.53 15.74
C GLN A 104 -11.32 5.75 14.23
N HIS A 105 -10.72 4.86 13.43
CA HIS A 105 -10.65 5.02 11.99
C HIS A 105 -11.26 3.81 11.29
N ALA A 106 -12.54 3.92 10.94
CA ALA A 106 -13.22 2.92 10.14
C ALA A 106 -12.55 2.79 8.75
N ALA A 107 -12.37 1.55 8.30
CA ALA A 107 -11.83 1.29 6.97
C ALA A 107 -12.79 1.77 5.88
N ARG A 108 -12.24 2.12 4.71
CA ARG A 108 -13.05 2.31 3.52
C ARG A 108 -13.33 0.94 2.90
N THR A 109 -14.61 0.63 2.69
CA THR A 109 -15.05 -0.56 1.97
C THR A 109 -14.57 -0.48 0.53
N ILE A 110 -13.97 -1.57 0.04
CA ILE A 110 -13.57 -1.67 -1.36
C ILE A 110 -14.81 -2.12 -2.14
N THR A 111 -15.33 -1.23 -2.99
CA THR A 111 -16.41 -1.54 -3.95
C THR A 111 -15.81 -1.88 -5.30
#